data_AF-A0A2N5KHY7-F1
#
_entry.id   AF-A0A2N5KHY7-F1
#
_cell.length_a   1.000
_cell.length_b   1.000
_cell.length_c   1.000
_cell.angle_alpha   90.00
_cell.angle_beta   90.00
_cell.angle_gamma   90.00
#
_symmetry.space_group_name_H-M   'P 1'
#
loop_
_entity.id
_entity.type
_entity.pdbx_description
1 polymer ?
#
loop_
_entity_poly.entity_id
_entity_poly.type
_entity_poly.pdbx_seq_one_letter_code
_entity_poly.pdbx_strand_id
1 'polypeptide(L)'
;RELYSDDREVIFSQKRPVILNGIDSLAVAGDLRDRSLVIDLPPIPPGKKRTERRFYRELEAVRPKVLGALLDAVSAALRNLDQVELEELPRMADFATWVAAAEEALPWPAGAFVDAYAGNRAEADESALDADPVAAAVRDLMATREEWTGTATDLYAAIAELVDEDVRRSRAWPSAPNSLSNRMKRIAPSLREAGIEYGDERIPGGSRARRKSLKKKPGRDRPGRPDRPGDGREPEARAAGAGQPEDTRDDGPHPPSGRERFVL
;
A
#
# COMPACT_ATOMS: atom_id res chain seq x y z
N ARG A 1 30.53 14.52 -15.65
CA ARG A 1 31.10 15.88 -15.86
C ARG A 1 30.66 16.75 -14.70
N GLU A 2 31.57 16.98 -13.76
CA GLU A 2 31.39 17.99 -12.72
C GLU A 2 32.14 19.23 -13.22
N LEU A 3 31.39 20.31 -13.51
CA LEU A 3 31.88 21.68 -13.66
C LEU A 3 33.13 21.92 -14.55
N TYR A 4 33.28 21.22 -15.67
CA TYR A 4 34.31 21.49 -16.71
C TYR A 4 35.78 21.54 -16.21
N SER A 5 36.08 21.12 -14.99
CA SER A 5 37.43 21.21 -14.41
C SER A 5 38.24 19.91 -14.54
N ASP A 6 37.57 18.77 -14.74
CA ASP A 6 38.20 17.44 -14.60
C ASP A 6 37.77 16.46 -15.72
N ASP A 7 38.76 15.81 -16.36
CA ASP A 7 38.60 14.74 -17.38
C ASP A 7 38.38 13.34 -16.77
N ARG A 8 37.89 13.27 -15.52
CA ARG A 8 37.66 11.99 -14.82
C ARG A 8 36.26 11.45 -15.11
N GLU A 9 36.16 10.13 -15.20
CA GLU A 9 34.88 9.42 -15.27
C GLU A 9 34.05 9.73 -14.02
N VAL A 10 32.86 10.29 -14.21
CA VAL A 10 31.91 10.55 -13.12
C VAL A 10 30.86 9.45 -13.17
N ILE A 11 30.89 8.58 -12.18
CA ILE A 11 29.88 7.53 -11.99
C ILE A 11 28.69 8.16 -11.27
N PHE A 12 27.56 8.28 -11.98
CA PHE A 12 26.31 8.69 -11.38
C PHE A 12 25.61 7.45 -10.78
N SER A 13 25.39 7.47 -9.47
CA SER A 13 24.55 6.48 -8.79
C SER A 13 23.17 7.09 -8.58
N GLN A 14 22.14 6.49 -9.17
CA GLN A 14 20.75 6.90 -9.00
C GLN A 14 19.89 5.74 -8.49
N LYS A 15 19.05 6.01 -7.49
CA LYS A 15 18.00 5.05 -7.08
C LYS A 15 16.84 5.19 -8.07
N ARG A 16 16.46 4.09 -8.74
CA ARG A 16 15.31 4.06 -9.66
C ARG A 16 14.09 3.54 -8.90
N PRO A 17 13.05 4.37 -8.65
CA PRO A 17 11.82 3.86 -8.08
C PRO A 17 11.21 2.84 -9.06
N VAL A 18 10.72 1.74 -8.50
CA VAL A 18 10.05 0.68 -9.26
C VAL A 18 8.56 0.78 -8.97
N ILE A 19 7.74 0.86 -10.02
CA ILE A 19 6.29 0.80 -9.92
C ILE A 19 5.87 -0.62 -10.28
N LEU A 20 5.16 -1.26 -9.36
CA LEU A 20 4.53 -2.57 -9.56
C LEU A 20 3.01 -2.36 -9.57
N ASN A 21 2.32 -2.96 -10.54
CA ASN A 21 0.87 -2.92 -10.64
C ASN A 21 0.30 -4.33 -10.64
N GLY A 22 -0.93 -4.47 -10.15
CA GLY A 22 -1.56 -5.76 -9.90
C GLY A 22 -2.93 -5.58 -9.28
N ILE A 23 -3.70 -6.66 -9.27
CA ILE A 23 -5.04 -6.69 -8.68
C ILE A 23 -4.96 -7.11 -7.21
N ASP A 24 -4.00 -7.98 -6.87
CA ASP A 24 -3.77 -8.47 -5.52
C ASP A 24 -2.62 -7.74 -4.82
N SER A 25 -2.48 -7.92 -3.50
CA SER A 25 -1.35 -7.38 -2.73
C SER A 25 -0.01 -7.92 -3.24
N LEU A 26 0.79 -7.04 -3.87
CA LEU A 26 2.09 -7.40 -4.47
C LEU A 26 3.24 -7.40 -3.45
N ALA A 27 3.14 -6.60 -2.40
CA ALA A 27 4.16 -6.44 -1.37
C ALA A 27 3.91 -7.38 -0.16
N VAL A 28 3.77 -8.68 -0.44
CA VAL A 28 3.52 -9.69 0.62
C VAL A 28 4.76 -9.94 1.49
N ALA A 29 5.96 -9.73 0.93
CA ALA A 29 7.20 -9.79 1.70
C ALA A 29 7.40 -8.51 2.52
N GLY A 30 7.47 -8.63 3.85
CA GLY A 30 7.55 -7.47 4.76
C GLY A 30 8.69 -6.49 4.43
N ASP A 31 9.87 -6.98 4.03
CA ASP A 31 10.99 -6.10 3.66
C ASP A 31 10.77 -5.30 2.35
N LEU A 32 9.98 -5.82 1.41
CA LEU A 32 9.58 -5.05 0.22
C LEU A 32 8.52 -4.01 0.61
N ARG A 33 7.55 -4.42 1.44
CA ARG A 33 6.46 -3.56 1.89
C ARG A 33 6.94 -2.37 2.69
N ASP A 34 7.84 -2.58 3.65
CA ASP A 34 8.39 -1.49 4.46
C ASP A 34 9.14 -0.45 3.61
N ARG A 35 9.51 -0.80 2.38
CA ARG A 35 10.18 0.06 1.40
C ARG A 35 9.29 0.44 0.20
N SER A 36 7.97 0.27 0.34
CA SER A 36 7.00 0.57 -0.70
C SER A 36 6.00 1.62 -0.23
N LEU A 37 5.43 2.36 -1.19
CA LEU A 37 4.20 3.13 -1.01
C LEU A 37 3.10 2.36 -1.70
N VAL A 38 2.10 1.90 -0.96
CA VAL A 38 0.97 1.14 -1.51
C VAL A 38 -0.12 2.13 -1.91
N ILE A 39 -0.54 2.14 -3.17
CA ILE A 39 -1.58 3.07 -3.63
C ILE A 39 -2.74 2.27 -4.18
N ASP A 40 -3.84 2.23 -3.42
CA ASP A 40 -5.08 1.61 -3.86
C ASP A 40 -5.92 2.60 -4.66
N LEU A 41 -6.13 2.26 -5.94
CA LEU A 41 -6.90 3.10 -6.86
C LEU A 41 -8.34 2.58 -6.96
N PRO A 42 -9.35 3.43 -6.70
CA PRO A 42 -10.74 3.02 -6.83
C PRO A 42 -11.07 2.70 -8.30
N PRO A 43 -12.01 1.75 -8.54
CA PRO A 43 -12.44 1.43 -9.89
C PRO A 43 -13.05 2.65 -10.59
N ILE A 44 -12.71 2.87 -11.85
CA ILE A 44 -13.21 4.00 -12.64
C ILE A 44 -14.67 3.73 -13.05
N PRO A 45 -15.66 4.51 -12.58
CA PRO A 45 -17.06 4.32 -12.95
C PRO A 45 -17.28 4.48 -14.47
N PRO A 46 -18.27 3.81 -15.09
CA PRO A 46 -18.49 3.86 -16.54
C PRO A 46 -18.53 5.28 -17.12
N GLY A 47 -19.23 6.22 -16.46
CA GLY A 47 -19.34 7.62 -16.91
C GLY A 47 -18.09 8.48 -16.72
N LYS A 48 -17.08 8.00 -15.99
CA LYS A 48 -15.79 8.68 -15.79
C LYS A 48 -14.67 8.11 -16.66
N LYS A 49 -14.95 7.06 -17.44
CA LYS A 49 -13.96 6.49 -18.38
C LYS A 49 -13.68 7.48 -19.49
N ARG A 50 -12.43 7.52 -19.93
CA ARG A 50 -11.94 8.47 -20.93
C ARG A 50 -11.14 7.72 -21.97
N THR A 51 -11.21 8.19 -23.22
CA THR A 51 -10.34 7.66 -24.28
C THR A 51 -8.91 8.12 -24.03
N GLU A 52 -7.96 7.28 -24.39
CA GLU A 52 -6.53 7.55 -24.28
C GLU A 52 -6.13 8.87 -24.96
N ARG A 53 -6.63 9.10 -26.18
CA ARG A 53 -6.41 10.36 -26.92
C ARG A 53 -6.87 11.59 -26.14
N ARG A 54 -8.04 11.53 -25.49
CA ARG A 54 -8.56 12.64 -24.69
C ARG A 54 -7.71 12.83 -23.43
N PHE A 55 -7.33 11.73 -22.78
CA PHE A 55 -6.48 11.73 -21.60
C PHE A 55 -5.13 12.40 -21.87
N TYR A 56 -4.37 11.93 -22.87
CA TYR A 56 -3.05 12.50 -23.17
C TYR A 56 -3.09 13.95 -23.60
N ARG A 57 -4.11 14.36 -24.37
CA ARG A 57 -4.29 15.77 -24.75
C ARG A 57 -4.45 16.67 -23.51
N GLU A 58 -5.29 16.25 -22.55
CA GLU A 58 -5.49 17.03 -21.33
C GLU A 58 -4.26 16.97 -20.40
N LEU A 59 -3.55 15.84 -20.35
CA LEU A 59 -2.31 15.70 -19.60
C LEU A 59 -1.22 16.64 -20.14
N GLU A 60 -0.99 16.67 -21.45
CA GLU A 60 0.00 17.56 -22.07
C GLU A 60 -0.32 19.04 -21.81
N ALA A 61 -1.60 19.41 -21.79
CA ALA A 61 -2.02 20.77 -21.48
C ALA A 61 -1.66 21.20 -20.03
N VAL A 62 -1.65 20.27 -19.07
CA VAL A 62 -1.30 20.56 -17.66
C VAL A 62 0.14 20.26 -17.30
N ARG A 63 0.84 19.47 -18.13
CA ARG A 63 2.20 18.97 -17.89
C ARG A 63 3.21 20.05 -17.47
N PRO A 64 3.28 21.25 -18.10
CA PRO A 64 4.22 22.29 -17.67
C PRO A 64 3.98 22.77 -16.23
N LYS A 65 2.71 22.88 -15.82
CA LYS A 65 2.35 23.30 -14.46
C LYS A 65 2.67 22.22 -13.43
N VAL A 66 2.39 20.96 -13.78
CA VAL A 66 2.75 19.81 -12.92
C VAL A 66 4.26 19.75 -12.73
N LEU A 67 5.03 19.91 -13.80
CA LEU A 67 6.49 19.94 -13.72
C LEU A 67 6.99 21.09 -12.85
N GLY A 68 6.43 22.30 -13.01
CA GLY A 68 6.75 23.45 -12.17
C GLY A 68 6.54 23.16 -10.68
N ALA A 69 5.35 22.65 -10.32
CA ALA A 69 5.04 22.30 -8.93
C ALA A 69 5.99 21.23 -8.35
N LEU A 70 6.40 20.24 -9.16
CA LEU A 70 7.38 19.23 -8.72
C LEU A 70 8.77 19.84 -8.51
N LEU A 71 9.19 20.78 -9.36
CA LEU A 71 10.47 21.48 -9.21
C LEU A 71 10.46 22.43 -8.01
N ASP A 72 9.34 23.09 -7.74
CA ASP A 72 9.16 23.93 -6.54
C ASP A 72 9.29 23.07 -5.28
N ALA A 73 8.65 21.90 -5.25
CA ALA A 73 8.78 20.94 -4.14
C ALA A 73 10.23 20.46 -3.93
N VAL A 74 10.96 20.15 -5.02
CA VAL A 74 12.37 19.77 -4.93
C VAL A 74 13.24 20.93 -4.42
N SER A 75 12.98 22.16 -4.87
CA SER A 75 13.69 23.35 -4.42
C SER A 75 13.46 23.63 -2.93
N ALA A 76 12.24 23.47 -2.44
CA ALA A 76 11.92 23.57 -1.01
C ALA A 76 12.61 22.48 -0.20
N ALA A 77 12.54 21.22 -0.65
CA ALA A 77 13.21 20.11 0.01
C ALA A 77 14.72 20.36 0.18
N LEU A 78 15.40 20.77 -0.89
CA LEU A 78 16.83 21.07 -0.87
C LEU A 78 17.20 22.21 0.10
N ARG A 79 16.33 23.22 0.23
CA ARG A 79 16.53 24.37 1.11
C ARG A 79 16.33 24.01 2.59
N ASN A 80 15.36 23.14 2.86
CA ASN A 80 14.85 22.90 4.19
C ASN A 80 15.38 21.59 4.81
N LEU A 81 16.05 20.72 4.03
CA LEU A 81 16.42 19.37 4.46
C LEU A 81 17.16 19.33 5.80
N ASP A 82 18.15 20.21 5.99
CA ASP A 82 18.96 20.26 7.21
C ASP A 82 18.22 20.84 8.43
N GLN A 83 16.99 21.33 8.24
CA GLN A 83 16.15 21.95 9.28
C GLN A 83 15.00 21.04 9.74
N VAL A 84 14.76 19.92 9.04
CA VAL A 84 13.65 19.00 9.35
C VAL A 84 14.13 17.93 10.32
N GLU A 85 13.48 17.88 11.48
CA GLU A 85 13.62 16.80 12.46
C GLU A 85 12.27 16.12 12.67
N LEU A 86 12.25 14.79 12.49
CA LEU A 86 11.07 13.98 12.73
C LEU A 86 11.19 13.31 14.12
N GLU A 87 10.11 13.36 14.92
CA GLU A 87 10.08 12.75 16.25
C GLU A 87 10.29 11.23 16.20
N GLU A 88 9.69 10.56 15.21
CA GLU A 88 9.84 9.13 14.96
C GLU A 88 10.25 8.86 13.51
N LEU A 89 11.35 8.12 13.33
CA LEU A 89 11.87 7.82 12.01
C LEU A 89 11.31 6.50 11.47
N PRO A 90 10.60 6.51 10.32
CA PRO A 90 10.20 5.27 9.66
C PRO A 90 11.40 4.57 9.03
N ARG A 91 11.23 3.31 8.58
CA ARG A 91 12.31 2.54 7.93
C ARG A 91 12.93 3.27 6.74
N MET A 92 12.13 3.99 5.95
CA MET A 92 12.61 4.88 4.90
C MET A 92 12.82 6.32 5.43
N ALA A 93 13.70 6.46 6.43
CA ALA A 93 13.93 7.72 7.15
C ALA A 93 14.27 8.90 6.21
N ASP A 94 15.32 8.75 5.38
CA ASP A 94 15.74 9.81 4.45
C ASP A 94 14.64 10.23 3.48
N PHE A 95 13.82 9.27 3.04
CA PHE A 95 12.68 9.54 2.17
C PHE A 95 11.61 10.35 2.91
N ALA A 96 11.29 9.96 4.16
CA ALA A 96 10.31 10.68 4.96
C ALA A 96 10.78 12.11 5.29
N THR A 97 12.04 12.29 5.71
CA THR A 97 12.62 13.61 5.97
C THR A 97 12.65 14.46 4.71
N TRP A 98 13.00 13.88 3.56
CA TRP A 98 13.04 14.61 2.28
C TRP A 98 11.66 15.13 1.87
N VAL A 99 10.61 14.30 1.98
CA VAL A 99 9.26 14.73 1.62
C VAL A 99 8.70 15.73 2.64
N ALA A 100 8.96 15.53 3.93
CA ALA A 100 8.62 16.51 4.98
C ALA A 100 9.26 17.88 4.70
N ALA A 101 10.52 17.91 4.25
CA ALA A 101 11.20 19.15 3.85
C ALA A 101 10.56 19.84 2.63
N ALA A 102 9.84 19.09 1.80
CA ALA A 102 9.12 19.61 0.63
C ALA A 102 7.72 20.15 0.94
N GLU A 103 7.15 19.85 2.12
CA GLU A 103 5.73 20.12 2.43
C GLU A 103 5.33 21.58 2.27
N GLU A 104 6.22 22.53 2.58
CA GLU A 104 5.97 23.97 2.45
C GLU A 104 5.60 24.38 1.01
N ALA A 105 6.18 23.73 0.01
CA ALA A 105 5.88 23.98 -1.41
C ALA A 105 4.71 23.15 -1.94
N LEU A 106 4.12 22.30 -1.11
CA LEU A 106 2.99 21.45 -1.45
C LEU A 106 1.72 21.99 -0.77
N PRO A 107 0.52 21.72 -1.31
CA PRO A 107 -0.73 22.19 -0.73
C PRO A 107 -1.13 21.36 0.50
N TRP A 108 -0.18 21.08 1.41
CA TRP A 108 -0.32 20.20 2.56
C TRP A 108 0.02 20.96 3.85
N PRO A 109 -0.67 20.68 4.97
CA PRO A 109 -0.21 21.17 6.27
C PRO A 109 1.08 20.45 6.68
N ALA A 110 1.87 21.09 7.55
CA ALA A 110 3.08 20.49 8.10
C ALA A 110 2.76 19.17 8.83
N GLY A 111 3.56 18.14 8.60
CA GLY A 111 3.42 16.79 9.16
C GLY A 111 2.41 15.89 8.42
N ALA A 112 1.63 16.43 7.47
CA ALA A 112 0.59 15.67 6.79
C ALA A 112 1.12 14.46 6.02
N PHE A 113 2.31 14.58 5.44
CA PHE A 113 2.92 13.47 4.73
C PHE A 113 3.30 12.33 5.67
N VAL A 114 3.89 12.65 6.83
CA VAL A 114 4.35 11.64 7.80
C VAL A 114 3.14 10.87 8.35
N ASP A 115 2.06 11.57 8.68
CA ASP A 115 0.80 10.95 9.11
C ASP A 115 0.21 10.04 8.02
N ALA A 116 0.15 10.53 6.78
CA ALA A 116 -0.34 9.76 5.64
C ALA A 116 0.55 8.53 5.35
N TYR A 117 1.87 8.67 5.48
CA TYR A 117 2.82 7.60 5.25
C TYR A 117 2.76 6.54 6.37
N ALA A 118 2.58 6.95 7.63
CA ALA A 118 2.34 6.04 8.74
C ALA A 118 1.04 5.24 8.54
N GLY A 119 -0.04 5.91 8.14
CA GLY A 119 -1.30 5.26 7.78
C GLY A 119 -1.14 4.27 6.63
N ASN A 120 -0.43 4.67 5.58
CA ASN A 120 -0.15 3.81 4.42
C ASN A 120 0.57 2.51 4.82
N ARG A 121 1.54 2.61 5.73
CA ARG A 121 2.29 1.45 6.23
C ARG A 121 1.38 0.53 7.04
N ALA A 122 0.59 1.09 7.95
CA ALA A 122 -0.34 0.33 8.78
C ALA A 122 -1.40 -0.41 7.95
N GLU A 123 -1.98 0.23 6.93
CA GLU A 123 -2.95 -0.39 6.02
C GLU A 123 -2.31 -1.52 5.17
N ALA A 124 -1.08 -1.29 4.69
CA ALA A 124 -0.34 -2.31 3.95
C ALA A 124 -0.01 -3.54 4.82
N ASP A 125 0.29 -3.33 6.10
CA ASP A 125 0.57 -4.40 7.05
C ASP A 125 -0.66 -5.21 7.41
N GLU A 126 -1.81 -4.56 7.62
CA GLU A 126 -3.10 -5.22 7.86
C GLU A 126 -3.56 -6.03 6.64
N SER A 127 -3.52 -5.44 5.45
CA SER A 127 -3.96 -6.11 4.20
C SER A 127 -3.14 -7.36 3.88
N ALA A 128 -1.85 -7.36 4.24
CA ALA A 128 -1.00 -8.51 3.99
C ALA A 128 -1.11 -9.62 5.04
N LEU A 129 -1.49 -9.28 6.28
CA LEU A 129 -1.92 -10.28 7.26
C LEU A 129 -3.17 -11.00 6.77
N ASP A 130 -4.14 -10.26 6.23
CA ASP A 130 -5.37 -10.82 5.70
C ASP A 130 -5.12 -11.71 4.47
N ALA A 131 -4.11 -11.39 3.67
CA ALA A 131 -3.72 -12.17 2.49
C ALA A 131 -2.86 -13.41 2.80
N ASP A 132 -2.24 -13.53 3.98
CA ASP A 132 -1.48 -14.74 4.36
C ASP A 132 -2.42 -15.76 5.02
N PRO A 133 -2.69 -16.92 4.36
CA PRO A 133 -3.64 -17.89 4.90
C PRO A 133 -3.21 -18.45 6.26
N VAL A 134 -1.91 -18.46 6.57
CA VAL A 134 -1.42 -18.86 7.90
C VAL A 134 -1.73 -17.80 8.93
N ALA A 135 -1.57 -16.51 8.59
CA ALA A 135 -1.86 -15.43 9.52
C ALA A 135 -3.37 -15.33 9.79
N ALA A 136 -4.21 -15.47 8.76
CA ALA A 136 -5.66 -15.57 8.90
C ALA A 136 -6.05 -16.74 9.81
N ALA A 137 -5.53 -17.94 9.56
CA ALA A 137 -5.83 -19.12 10.39
C ALA A 137 -5.36 -18.98 11.84
N VAL A 138 -4.23 -18.28 12.09
CA VAL A 138 -3.76 -17.98 13.45
C VAL A 138 -4.67 -16.97 14.15
N ARG A 139 -5.18 -15.96 13.43
CA ARG A 139 -6.18 -15.02 13.97
C ARG A 139 -7.46 -15.76 14.34
N ASP A 140 -7.95 -16.63 13.48
CA ASP A 140 -9.15 -17.43 13.74
C ASP A 140 -8.96 -18.38 14.94
N LEU A 141 -7.79 -18.99 15.05
CA LEU A 141 -7.43 -19.84 16.20
C LEU A 141 -7.47 -19.06 17.52
N MET A 142 -6.97 -17.82 17.50
CA MET A 142 -6.91 -16.93 18.66
C MET A 142 -8.21 -16.13 18.86
N ALA A 143 -9.15 -16.09 17.91
CA ALA A 143 -10.41 -15.36 18.06
C ALA A 143 -11.18 -15.82 19.31
N THR A 144 -11.13 -17.13 19.58
CA THR A 144 -11.80 -17.78 20.72
C THR A 144 -10.88 -18.07 21.92
N ARG A 145 -9.61 -17.64 21.89
CA ARG A 145 -8.58 -18.00 22.88
C ARG A 145 -7.69 -16.82 23.26
N GLU A 146 -7.34 -16.72 24.54
CA GLU A 146 -6.37 -15.70 25.02
C GLU A 146 -4.92 -16.14 24.87
N GLU A 147 -4.65 -17.44 25.01
CA GLU A 147 -3.34 -18.04 24.89
C GLU A 147 -3.43 -19.39 24.17
N TRP A 148 -2.40 -19.70 23.38
CA TRP A 148 -2.18 -21.02 22.80
C TRP A 148 -0.72 -21.43 23.01
N THR A 149 -0.47 -22.69 23.39
CA THR A 149 0.88 -23.25 23.51
C THR A 149 0.94 -24.68 22.98
N GLY A 150 2.05 -25.06 22.36
CA GLY A 150 2.24 -26.41 21.80
C GLY A 150 3.54 -26.55 21.02
N THR A 151 3.71 -27.66 20.31
CA THR A 151 4.82 -27.83 19.35
C THR A 151 4.49 -27.21 17.99
N ALA A 152 5.47 -27.13 17.09
CA ALA A 152 5.22 -26.70 15.72
C ALA A 152 4.23 -27.62 14.97
N THR A 153 4.22 -28.92 15.31
CA THR A 153 3.29 -29.91 14.74
C THR A 153 1.88 -29.67 15.26
N ASP A 154 1.72 -29.41 16.55
CA ASP A 154 0.41 -29.13 17.16
C ASP A 154 -0.17 -27.83 16.60
N LEU A 155 0.66 -26.79 16.45
CA LEU A 155 0.24 -25.52 15.84
C LEU A 155 -0.23 -25.75 14.41
N TYR A 156 0.55 -26.53 13.63
CA TYR A 156 0.24 -26.82 12.24
C TYR A 156 -1.10 -27.55 12.08
N ALA A 157 -1.36 -28.56 12.92
CA ALA A 157 -2.62 -29.27 12.92
C ALA A 157 -3.79 -28.33 13.31
N ALA A 158 -3.62 -27.55 14.39
CA ALA A 158 -4.67 -26.67 14.89
C ALA A 158 -5.11 -25.61 13.87
N ILE A 159 -4.18 -24.98 13.15
CA ILE A 159 -4.53 -23.98 12.12
C ILE A 159 -5.01 -24.62 10.82
N ALA A 160 -4.61 -25.86 10.53
CA ALA A 160 -5.07 -26.59 9.34
C ALA A 160 -6.56 -26.98 9.44
N GLU A 161 -7.06 -27.24 10.64
CA GLU A 161 -8.49 -27.52 10.86
C GLU A 161 -9.41 -26.33 10.61
N LEU A 162 -8.86 -25.11 10.65
CA LEU A 162 -9.60 -23.86 10.47
C LEU A 162 -9.67 -23.41 9.01
N VAL A 163 -9.08 -24.16 8.10
CA VAL A 163 -8.86 -23.74 6.72
C VAL A 163 -9.36 -24.81 5.75
N ASP A 164 -10.03 -24.36 4.68
CA ASP A 164 -10.56 -25.22 3.64
C ASP A 164 -9.47 -26.09 2.98
N GLU A 165 -9.88 -27.27 2.52
CA GLU A 165 -8.97 -28.24 1.87
C GLU A 165 -8.23 -27.65 0.66
N ASP A 166 -8.88 -26.77 -0.10
CA ASP A 166 -8.28 -26.12 -1.27
C ASP A 166 -7.15 -25.17 -0.88
N VAL A 167 -7.30 -24.43 0.22
CA VAL A 167 -6.25 -23.56 0.74
C VAL A 167 -5.10 -24.40 1.33
N ARG A 168 -5.40 -25.51 2.01
CA ARG A 168 -4.38 -26.46 2.53
C ARG A 168 -3.54 -27.09 1.42
N ARG A 169 -4.11 -27.27 0.22
CA ARG A 169 -3.41 -27.78 -0.97
C ARG A 169 -2.70 -26.69 -1.77
N SER A 170 -2.95 -25.42 -1.47
CA SER A 170 -2.34 -24.30 -2.17
C SER A 170 -0.84 -24.22 -1.90
N ARG A 171 -0.09 -23.62 -2.85
CA ARG A 171 1.35 -23.34 -2.69
C ARG A 171 1.63 -22.30 -1.59
N ALA A 172 0.63 -21.50 -1.21
CA ALA A 172 0.76 -20.48 -0.17
C ALA A 172 0.80 -21.11 1.23
N TRP A 173 0.17 -22.28 1.40
CA TRP A 173 0.15 -23.02 2.65
C TRP A 173 1.47 -23.76 2.92
N PRO A 174 1.97 -23.81 4.18
CA PRO A 174 3.18 -24.54 4.50
C PRO A 174 3.00 -26.04 4.27
N SER A 175 3.92 -26.68 3.55
CA SER A 175 3.82 -28.13 3.27
C SER A 175 4.22 -29.03 4.45
N ALA A 176 4.86 -28.46 5.48
CA ALA A 176 5.33 -29.20 6.66
C ALA A 176 5.45 -28.31 7.92
N PRO A 177 5.38 -28.90 9.15
CA PRO A 177 5.51 -28.15 10.41
C PRO A 177 6.80 -27.31 10.55
N ASN A 178 7.91 -27.76 9.96
CA ASN A 178 9.17 -27.00 9.97
C ASN A 178 9.08 -25.72 9.12
N SER A 179 8.37 -25.77 7.98
CA SER A 179 8.14 -24.59 7.13
C SER A 179 7.20 -23.58 7.78
N LEU A 180 6.24 -24.06 8.59
CA LEU A 180 5.39 -23.20 9.41
C LEU A 180 6.22 -22.41 10.43
N SER A 181 7.16 -23.02 11.13
CA SER A 181 7.99 -22.31 12.13
C SER A 181 8.76 -21.12 11.53
N ASN A 182 9.30 -21.27 10.32
CA ASN A 182 9.96 -20.18 9.62
C ASN A 182 8.97 -19.12 9.15
N ARG A 183 7.77 -19.53 8.69
CA ARG A 183 6.72 -18.60 8.29
C ARG A 183 6.21 -17.79 9.48
N MET A 184 5.95 -18.42 10.62
CA MET A 184 5.55 -17.77 11.88
C MET A 184 6.55 -16.68 12.30
N LYS A 185 7.86 -16.95 12.20
CA LYS A 185 8.89 -15.93 12.49
C LYS A 185 8.83 -14.73 11.55
N ARG A 186 8.49 -14.94 10.27
CA ARG A 186 8.34 -13.85 9.29
C ARG A 186 7.09 -13.01 9.53
N ILE A 187 5.98 -13.63 9.93
CA ILE A 187 4.71 -12.92 10.19
C ILE A 187 4.58 -12.41 11.63
N ALA A 188 5.53 -12.76 12.52
CA ALA A 188 5.49 -12.36 13.93
C ALA A 188 5.41 -10.84 14.18
N PRO A 189 6.11 -9.96 13.42
CA PRO A 189 5.94 -8.52 13.57
C PRO A 189 4.50 -8.08 13.29
N SER A 190 3.92 -8.56 12.20
CA SER A 190 2.56 -8.22 11.80
C SER A 190 1.52 -8.80 12.76
N LEU A 191 1.71 -10.04 13.26
CA LEU A 191 0.84 -10.59 14.32
C LEU A 191 0.85 -9.70 15.58
N ARG A 192 1.99 -9.12 15.93
CA ARG A 192 2.11 -8.22 17.10
C ARG A 192 1.27 -6.95 16.92
N GLU A 193 1.22 -6.39 15.71
CA GLU A 193 0.38 -5.24 15.38
C GLU A 193 -1.10 -5.58 15.46
N ALA A 194 -1.47 -6.81 15.09
CA ALA A 194 -2.81 -7.36 15.29
C ALA A 194 -3.10 -7.80 16.75
N GLY A 195 -2.21 -7.48 17.70
CA GLY A 195 -2.39 -7.79 19.12
C GLY A 195 -2.06 -9.23 19.51
N ILE A 196 -1.39 -10.00 18.67
CA ILE A 196 -1.00 -11.40 18.93
C ILE A 196 0.53 -11.51 19.00
N GLU A 197 1.06 -11.88 20.16
CA GLU A 197 2.48 -12.12 20.36
C GLU A 197 2.83 -13.59 20.12
N TYR A 198 3.81 -13.84 19.23
CA TYR A 198 4.35 -15.17 18.95
C TYR A 198 5.68 -15.41 19.66
N GLY A 199 5.78 -16.51 20.39
CA GLY A 199 6.99 -16.98 21.07
C GLY A 199 7.51 -18.32 20.52
N ASP A 200 8.83 -18.49 20.56
CA ASP A 200 9.53 -19.70 20.11
C ASP A 200 10.65 -20.06 21.09
N GLU A 201 10.31 -20.82 22.12
CA GLU A 201 11.17 -21.12 23.26
C GLU A 201 11.72 -22.55 23.20
N ARG A 202 12.94 -22.76 23.69
CA ARG A 202 13.50 -24.12 23.79
C ARG A 202 12.94 -24.81 25.03
N ILE A 203 12.48 -26.04 24.91
CA ILE A 203 12.00 -26.81 26.05
C ILE A 203 13.21 -27.19 26.94
N PRO A 204 13.20 -26.88 28.25
CA PRO A 204 14.25 -27.31 29.17
C PRO A 204 14.24 -28.84 29.30
N GLY A 205 15.42 -29.49 29.29
CA GLY A 205 15.53 -30.94 29.53
C GLY A 205 16.00 -31.82 28.36
N GLY A 206 16.68 -31.27 27.35
CA GLY A 206 17.56 -32.06 26.48
C GLY A 206 17.01 -32.46 25.10
N SER A 207 15.72 -32.25 24.81
CA SER A 207 15.22 -32.44 23.45
C SER A 207 15.49 -31.19 22.59
N ARG A 208 15.66 -31.37 21.28
CA ARG A 208 15.72 -30.25 20.31
C ARG A 208 14.34 -29.61 20.06
N ALA A 209 13.30 -30.06 20.75
CA ALA A 209 11.94 -29.58 20.54
C ALA A 209 11.79 -28.15 21.09
N ARG A 210 11.12 -27.31 20.30
CA ARG A 210 10.81 -25.93 20.65
C ARG A 210 9.31 -25.81 20.92
N ARG A 211 8.96 -25.12 21.99
CA ARG A 211 7.59 -24.74 22.33
C ARG A 211 7.24 -23.46 21.59
N LYS A 212 6.09 -23.47 20.93
CA LYS A 212 5.48 -22.33 20.27
C LYS A 212 4.42 -21.77 21.20
N SER A 213 4.34 -20.46 21.32
CA SER A 213 3.31 -19.77 22.09
C SER A 213 2.69 -18.64 21.28
N LEU A 214 1.39 -18.43 21.46
CA LEU A 214 0.63 -17.30 20.94
C LEU A 214 -0.13 -16.68 22.11
N LYS A 215 -0.03 -15.37 22.31
CA LYS A 215 -0.69 -14.64 23.40
C LYS A 215 -1.37 -13.39 22.86
N LYS A 216 -2.63 -13.16 23.21
CA LYS A 216 -3.24 -11.85 23.00
C LYS A 216 -2.60 -10.82 23.92
N LYS A 217 -2.25 -9.66 23.38
CA LYS A 217 -1.95 -8.48 24.17
C LYS A 217 -3.23 -7.67 24.37
N PRO A 218 -3.49 -7.13 25.57
CA PRO A 218 -4.55 -6.15 25.74
C PRO A 218 -4.28 -4.99 24.78
N GLY A 219 -5.26 -4.68 23.94
CA GLY A 219 -5.11 -3.73 22.85
C GLY A 219 -4.67 -2.35 23.36
N ARG A 220 -3.74 -1.71 22.65
CA ARG A 220 -3.64 -0.24 22.70
C ARG A 220 -4.95 0.27 22.14
N ASP A 221 -5.74 0.97 22.95
CA ASP A 221 -6.89 1.74 22.47
C ASP A 221 -6.44 2.63 21.30
N ARG A 222 -6.89 2.30 20.09
CA ARG A 222 -6.70 3.18 18.93
C ARG A 222 -7.69 4.34 19.08
N PRO A 223 -7.26 5.61 18.99
CA PRO A 223 -8.19 6.73 18.87
C PRO A 223 -9.05 6.51 17.62
N GLY A 224 -10.37 6.68 17.78
CA GLY A 224 -11.33 6.52 16.70
C GLY A 224 -10.96 7.38 15.49
N ARG A 225 -11.06 6.77 14.31
CA ARG A 225 -10.97 7.43 13.00
C ARG A 225 -11.82 8.71 13.02
N PRO A 226 -11.27 9.90 12.68
CA PRO A 226 -12.12 11.06 12.48
C PRO A 226 -13.02 10.81 11.28
N ASP A 227 -14.33 10.96 11.46
CA ASP A 227 -15.30 10.93 10.37
C ASP A 227 -14.88 11.97 9.32
N ARG A 228 -14.70 11.51 8.07
CA ARG A 228 -14.54 12.41 6.93
C ARG A 228 -15.81 13.27 6.82
N PRO A 229 -15.71 14.61 6.71
CA PRO A 229 -16.87 15.45 6.48
C PRO A 229 -17.60 14.99 5.22
N GLY A 230 -18.89 14.70 5.36
CA GLY A 230 -19.76 14.30 4.26
C GLY A 230 -19.77 15.36 3.17
N ASP A 231 -19.74 14.87 1.92
CA ASP A 231 -19.86 15.64 0.69
C ASP A 231 -21.14 16.50 0.75
N GLY A 232 -20.95 17.79 1.03
CA GLY A 232 -22.01 18.77 1.12
C GLY A 232 -22.64 18.99 -0.24
N ARG A 233 -23.73 18.28 -0.52
CA ARG A 233 -24.64 18.66 -1.59
C ARG A 233 -25.48 19.84 -1.11
N GLU A 234 -25.10 21.05 -1.53
CA GLU A 234 -26.02 22.17 -1.55
C GLU A 234 -27.10 21.94 -2.61
N PRO A 235 -28.37 22.28 -2.33
CA PRO A 235 -29.46 22.14 -3.29
C PRO A 235 -29.45 23.32 -4.29
N GLU A 236 -29.26 23.03 -5.58
CA GLU A 236 -29.46 24.02 -6.64
C GLU A 236 -30.93 24.46 -6.71
N ALA A 237 -31.10 25.78 -6.62
CA ALA A 237 -32.36 26.47 -6.75
C ALA A 237 -32.93 26.34 -8.17
N ARG A 238 -34.24 26.06 -8.23
CA ARG A 238 -35.05 26.06 -9.46
C ARG A 238 -35.11 27.47 -10.05
N ALA A 239 -34.74 27.61 -11.32
CA ALA A 239 -35.18 28.71 -12.17
C ALA A 239 -35.78 28.13 -13.47
N ALA A 240 -37.04 28.48 -13.71
CA ALA A 240 -37.78 28.19 -14.93
C ALA A 240 -37.31 29.10 -16.08
N GLY A 241 -37.31 28.58 -17.30
CA GLY A 241 -37.08 29.37 -18.51
C GLY A 241 -37.15 28.52 -19.77
N ALA A 242 -38.13 28.80 -20.61
CA ALA A 242 -38.54 28.05 -21.78
C ALA A 242 -37.58 28.19 -22.99
N GLY A 243 -37.65 27.23 -23.92
CA GLY A 243 -37.11 27.36 -25.27
C GLY A 243 -36.86 26.02 -25.97
N GLN A 244 -37.83 25.57 -26.77
CA GLN A 244 -37.59 24.60 -27.86
C GLN A 244 -36.64 25.23 -28.91
N PRO A 245 -35.94 24.44 -29.74
CA PRO A 245 -36.55 24.08 -31.04
C PRO A 245 -36.24 22.67 -31.57
N GLU A 246 -37.26 22.17 -32.27
CA GLU A 246 -37.29 21.47 -33.57
C GLU A 246 -36.13 20.58 -34.06
N ASP A 247 -36.53 19.31 -34.24
CA ASP A 247 -36.25 18.35 -35.29
C ASP A 247 -35.61 18.90 -36.58
N THR A 248 -34.38 18.46 -36.87
CA THR A 248 -33.94 18.24 -38.25
C THR A 248 -33.11 16.95 -38.33
N ARG A 249 -33.69 15.99 -39.03
CA ARG A 249 -33.02 14.79 -39.57
C ARG A 249 -32.00 15.22 -40.60
N ASP A 250 -30.79 14.67 -40.54
CA ASP A 250 -29.92 14.58 -41.70
C ASP A 250 -29.18 13.23 -41.69
N ASP A 251 -29.51 12.43 -42.69
CA ASP A 251 -28.95 11.13 -43.03
C ASP A 251 -27.75 11.35 -43.97
N GLY A 252 -26.55 10.89 -43.60
CA GLY A 252 -25.40 10.90 -44.51
C GLY A 252 -24.11 10.31 -43.93
N PRO A 253 -23.21 9.74 -44.76
CA PRO A 253 -22.90 8.32 -44.66
C PRO A 253 -21.58 7.97 -43.94
N HIS A 254 -21.58 6.75 -43.42
CA HIS A 254 -20.44 6.02 -42.83
C HIS A 254 -19.37 5.67 -43.90
N PRO A 255 -18.07 5.80 -43.57
CA PRO A 255 -17.02 4.97 -44.14
C PRO A 255 -16.29 4.12 -43.06
N PRO A 256 -15.46 3.14 -43.46
CA PRO A 256 -15.50 1.81 -42.85
C PRO A 256 -14.48 1.54 -41.75
N SER A 257 -14.79 0.51 -40.99
CA SER A 257 -13.95 -0.11 -39.95
C SER A 257 -12.62 -0.63 -40.51
N GLY A 258 -11.52 0.03 -40.15
CA GLY A 258 -10.17 -0.50 -40.27
C GLY A 258 -9.75 -1.17 -38.96
N ARG A 259 -9.68 -2.50 -38.95
CA ARG A 259 -8.96 -3.28 -37.93
C ARG A 259 -7.47 -3.13 -38.22
N GLU A 260 -6.73 -2.47 -37.35
CA GLU A 260 -5.28 -2.66 -37.25
C GLU A 260 -4.92 -3.20 -35.87
N ARG A 261 -4.44 -4.45 -35.90
CA ARG A 261 -3.70 -5.08 -34.81
C ARG A 261 -2.30 -4.45 -34.84
N PHE A 262 -1.83 -3.95 -33.70
CA PHE A 262 -0.40 -3.81 -33.48
C PHE A 262 0.02 -4.61 -32.26
N VAL A 263 1.04 -5.41 -32.50
CA VAL A 263 1.79 -6.29 -31.60
C VAL A 263 3.20 -5.71 -31.56
N LEU A 264 3.82 -5.79 -30.37
CA LEU A 264 5.14 -5.33 -29.93
C LEU A 264 5.16 -3.95 -29.28
#